data_AF-A0A8C5GUA2-F1
#
_entry.id   AF-A0A8C5GUA2-F1
#
_cell.length_a   1.000
_cell.length_b   1.000
_cell.length_c   1.000
_cell.angle_alpha   90.00
_cell.angle_beta   90.00
_cell.angle_gamma   90.00
#
_symmetry.space_group_name_H-M   'P 1'
#
loop_
_entity.id
_entity.type
_entity.pdbx_description
1 polymer ?
#
loop_
_entity_poly.entity_id
_entity_poly.type
_entity_poly.pdbx_seq_one_letter_code
_entity_poly.pdbx_strand_id
1 'polypeptide(L)'
;SRVVDPSAHKKVTFLLLHTLRYFSTASSDVPNFPEFVFVGYVDDVQIIHYDSNSRTAYWEEQTGKLMGSQKRFKDNIETLKQRFNQTGDVWTHTEMCSHPSV
;
A
#
# COMPACT_ATOMS: atom_id res chain seq x y z
N SER A 1 -51.09 -32.45 11.29
CA SER A 1 -49.88 -31.84 11.87
C SER A 1 -48.88 -31.62 10.76
N ARG A 2 -48.45 -30.37 10.51
CA ARG A 2 -47.36 -30.10 9.55
C ARG A 2 -46.06 -30.40 10.27
N VAL A 3 -45.35 -31.44 9.82
CA VAL A 3 -43.98 -31.72 10.24
C VAL A 3 -43.12 -30.60 9.65
N VAL A 4 -42.61 -29.73 10.52
CA VAL A 4 -41.60 -28.73 10.14
C VAL A 4 -40.29 -29.48 10.04
N ASP A 5 -39.73 -29.57 8.83
CA ASP A 5 -38.42 -30.14 8.59
C ASP A 5 -37.33 -29.26 9.23
N PRO A 6 -36.52 -29.76 10.18
CA PRO A 6 -35.46 -28.98 10.81
C PRO A 6 -34.19 -28.88 9.94
N SER A 7 -34.15 -29.47 8.74
CA SER A 7 -32.94 -29.48 7.91
C SER A 7 -32.68 -28.19 7.13
N ALA A 8 -33.40 -27.09 7.40
CA ALA A 8 -33.09 -25.78 6.84
C ALA A 8 -31.84 -25.14 7.49
N HIS A 9 -30.78 -25.92 7.70
CA HIS A 9 -29.43 -25.37 7.77
C HIS A 9 -29.06 -24.91 6.38
N LYS A 10 -29.49 -23.69 6.02
CA LYS A 10 -28.79 -22.91 5.02
C LYS A 10 -27.33 -22.87 5.50
N LYS A 11 -26.47 -23.69 4.90
CA LYS A 11 -25.02 -23.50 5.01
C LYS A 11 -24.76 -22.15 4.37
N VAL A 12 -24.78 -21.11 5.20
CA VAL A 12 -24.23 -19.81 4.84
C VAL A 12 -22.73 -20.05 4.81
N THR A 13 -22.23 -20.49 3.65
CA THR A 13 -20.82 -20.47 3.37
C THR A 13 -20.43 -19.00 3.33
N PHE A 14 -19.87 -18.49 4.41
CA PHE A 14 -19.26 -17.17 4.42
C PHE A 14 -18.02 -17.29 3.53
N LEU A 15 -18.14 -16.89 2.27
CA LEU A 15 -16.98 -16.65 1.42
C LEU A 15 -16.25 -15.47 2.04
N LEU A 16 -15.30 -15.75 2.93
CA LEU A 16 -14.46 -14.73 3.53
C LEU A 16 -13.43 -14.36 2.45
N LEU A 17 -13.79 -13.39 1.61
CA LEU A 17 -12.90 -12.85 0.60
C LEU A 17 -11.81 -12.06 1.31
N HIS A 18 -10.58 -12.56 1.25
CA HIS A 18 -9.43 -11.85 1.79
C HIS A 18 -9.05 -10.73 0.82
N THR A 19 -8.81 -9.51 1.33
CA THR A 19 -8.44 -8.37 0.49
C THR A 19 -7.05 -7.84 0.85
N LEU A 20 -6.17 -7.78 -0.13
CA LEU A 20 -4.84 -7.18 -0.01
C LEU A 20 -4.86 -5.78 -0.64
N ARG A 21 -4.49 -4.75 0.12
CA ARG A 21 -4.42 -3.35 -0.35
C ARG A 21 -3.06 -2.75 -0.06
N TYR A 22 -2.52 -1.99 -1.02
CA TYR A 22 -1.28 -1.25 -0.86
C TYR A 22 -1.48 0.23 -1.16
N PHE A 23 -0.81 1.07 -0.36
CA PHE A 23 -0.75 2.51 -0.51
C PHE A 23 0.72 2.90 -0.59
N SER A 24 1.13 3.54 -1.68
CA SER A 24 2.42 4.23 -1.75
C SER A 24 2.17 5.73 -1.81
N THR A 25 2.97 6.49 -1.08
CA THR A 25 2.98 7.95 -1.18
C THR A 25 4.42 8.39 -1.28
N ALA A 26 4.68 9.29 -2.20
CA ALA A 26 5.98 9.92 -2.32
C ALA A 26 5.82 11.42 -2.40
N SER A 27 6.74 12.12 -1.75
CA SER A 27 6.75 13.57 -1.73
C SER A 27 8.16 14.14 -1.87
N SER A 28 8.25 15.35 -2.40
CA SER A 28 9.49 16.13 -2.46
C SER A 28 9.28 17.45 -1.74
N ASP A 29 10.27 17.86 -0.96
CA ASP A 29 10.35 19.19 -0.34
C ASP A 29 9.21 19.51 0.66
N VAL A 30 8.63 18.48 1.30
CA VAL A 30 7.61 18.63 2.37
C VAL A 30 8.28 18.54 3.75
N PRO A 31 8.32 19.63 4.55
CA PRO A 31 8.91 19.59 5.88
C PRO A 31 8.20 18.60 6.80
N ASN A 32 8.98 17.86 7.61
CA ASN A 32 8.48 16.89 8.60
C ASN A 32 7.65 15.72 8.03
N PHE A 33 7.68 15.49 6.71
CA PHE A 33 7.01 14.36 6.07
C PHE A 33 8.04 13.46 5.35
N PRO A 34 7.90 12.12 5.39
CA PRO A 34 8.84 11.24 4.69
C PRO A 34 8.77 11.42 3.17
N GLU A 35 9.92 11.36 2.49
CA GLU A 35 9.98 11.38 1.02
C GLU A 35 9.23 10.19 0.40
N PHE A 36 9.16 9.05 1.10
CA PHE A 36 8.43 7.87 0.65
C PHE A 36 7.79 7.12 1.82
N VAL A 37 6.54 6.71 1.65
CA VAL A 37 5.77 5.88 2.59
C VAL A 37 5.09 4.76 1.82
N PHE A 38 5.14 3.55 2.35
CA PHE A 38 4.44 2.38 1.84
C PHE A 38 3.69 1.67 2.96
N VAL A 39 2.39 1.42 2.75
CA VAL A 39 1.54 0.75 3.73
C VAL A 39 0.78 -0.38 3.04
N GLY A 40 0.76 -1.57 3.65
CA GLY A 40 0.04 -2.74 3.16
C GLY A 40 -0.95 -3.27 4.19
N TYR A 41 -2.15 -3.65 3.73
CA TYR A 41 -3.24 -4.18 4.53
C TYR A 41 -3.73 -5.53 4.01
N VAL A 42 -4.04 -6.45 4.93
CA VAL A 42 -4.83 -7.66 4.67
C VAL A 42 -6.08 -7.57 5.52
N ASP A 43 -7.26 -7.58 4.89
CA ASP A 43 -8.56 -7.47 5.59
C ASP A 43 -8.62 -6.29 6.58
N ASP A 44 -8.15 -5.13 6.12
CA ASP A 44 -8.06 -3.90 6.90
C ASP A 44 -7.09 -3.97 8.11
N VAL A 45 -6.34 -5.07 8.28
CA VAL A 45 -5.24 -5.20 9.23
C VAL A 45 -3.93 -4.78 8.55
N GLN A 46 -3.25 -3.78 9.12
CA GLN A 46 -1.95 -3.33 8.60
C GLN A 46 -0.88 -4.41 8.83
N ILE A 47 -0.28 -4.91 7.75
CA ILE A 47 0.77 -5.93 7.78
C ILE A 47 2.14 -5.39 7.40
N ILE A 48 2.19 -4.27 6.68
CA ILE A 48 3.43 -3.63 6.22
C ILE A 48 3.32 -2.13 6.49
N HIS A 49 4.35 -1.57 7.11
CA HIS A 49 4.59 -0.14 7.18
C HIS A 49 6.06 0.09 6.87
N TYR A 50 6.32 1.03 5.97
CA TYR A 50 7.66 1.50 5.65
C TYR A 50 7.58 2.99 5.41
N ASP A 51 8.50 3.73 6.03
CA ASP A 51 8.73 5.12 5.74
C ASP A 51 10.23 5.37 5.54
N SER A 52 10.56 6.34 4.69
CA SER A 52 11.94 6.64 4.34
C SER A 52 12.78 7.21 5.49
N ASN A 53 12.15 7.63 6.59
CA ASN A 53 12.85 8.17 7.76
C ASN A 53 13.32 7.04 8.67
N SER A 54 12.46 6.07 8.96
CA SER A 54 12.81 4.89 9.77
C SER A 54 13.61 3.85 8.97
N ARG A 55 13.36 3.75 7.66
CA ARG A 55 13.92 2.73 6.73
C ARG A 55 13.73 1.29 7.22
N THR A 56 12.77 1.05 8.10
CA THR A 56 12.47 -0.26 8.65
C THR A 56 11.14 -0.75 8.09
N ALA A 57 11.16 -1.90 7.41
CA ALA A 57 9.96 -2.71 7.21
C ALA A 57 10.04 -3.93 8.14
N TYR A 58 8.89 -4.51 8.48
CA TYR A 58 8.81 -5.65 9.40
C TYR A 58 9.60 -6.89 8.91
N TRP A 59 9.81 -7.02 7.59
CA TRP A 59 10.61 -8.10 6.97
C TRP A 59 11.75 -7.54 6.13
N GLU A 60 12.98 -8.03 6.33
CA GLU A 60 14.20 -7.56 5.62
C GLU A 60 14.11 -7.68 4.09
N GLU A 61 13.48 -8.74 3.56
CA GLU A 61 13.28 -8.92 2.11
C GLU A 61 12.39 -7.82 1.51
N GLN A 62 11.35 -7.42 2.26
CA GLN A 62 10.45 -6.33 1.83
C GLN A 62 11.16 -4.98 1.92
N THR A 63 12.01 -4.77 2.92
CA THR A 63 12.87 -3.57 3.01
C THR A 63 13.70 -3.39 1.74
N GLY A 64 14.31 -4.46 1.21
CA GLY A 64 15.09 -4.41 -0.03
C GLY A 64 14.28 -3.95 -1.24
N LYS A 65 13.07 -4.51 -1.43
CA LYS A 65 12.17 -4.14 -2.55
C LYS A 65 11.65 -2.70 -2.42
N LEU A 66 11.36 -2.27 -1.20
CA LEU A 66 10.87 -0.91 -0.93
C LEU A 66 11.97 0.14 -1.10
N MET A 67 13.21 -0.15 -0.69
CA MET A 67 14.36 0.73 -1.00
C MET A 67 14.61 0.84 -2.51
N GLY A 68 14.48 -0.26 -3.26
CA GLY A 68 14.59 -0.23 -4.72
C GLY A 68 13.50 0.64 -5.36
N SER A 69 12.27 0.55 -4.85
CA SER A 69 11.15 1.39 -5.28
C SER A 69 11.42 2.86 -4.94
N GLN A 70 11.84 3.18 -3.72
CA GLN A 70 12.21 4.53 -3.30
C GLN A 70 13.28 5.14 -4.22
N LYS A 71 14.34 4.39 -4.55
CA LYS A 71 15.41 4.88 -5.42
C LYS A 71 14.90 5.22 -6.83
N ARG A 72 14.15 4.30 -7.45
CA ARG A 72 13.54 4.53 -8.77
C ARG A 72 12.64 5.76 -8.75
N PHE A 73 11.95 5.96 -7.64
CA PHE A 73 11.05 7.06 -7.45
C PHE A 73 11.77 8.41 -7.38
N LYS A 74 12.88 8.47 -6.64
CA LYS A 74 13.76 9.64 -6.57
C LYS A 74 14.33 10.01 -7.94
N ASP A 75 14.83 9.01 -8.67
CA ASP A 75 15.39 9.20 -10.03
C ASP A 75 14.31 9.75 -11.00
N ASN A 76 13.08 9.26 -10.88
CA ASN A 76 11.94 9.74 -11.65
C ASN A 76 11.60 11.21 -11.32
N ILE A 77 11.56 11.60 -10.04
CA ILE A 77 11.30 12.98 -9.63
C ILE A 77 12.39 13.92 -10.17
N GLU A 78 13.67 13.56 -10.02
CA GLU A 78 14.78 14.37 -10.52
C GLU A 78 14.70 14.56 -12.04
N THR A 79 14.38 13.49 -12.77
CA THR A 79 14.15 13.54 -14.22
C THR A 79 12.96 14.45 -14.58
N LEU A 80 11.87 14.39 -13.82
CA LEU A 80 10.70 15.25 -14.03
C LEU A 80 11.02 16.72 -13.74
N LYS A 81 11.73 17.03 -12.65
CA LYS A 81 12.20 18.39 -12.32
C LYS A 81 13.04 18.99 -13.45
N GLN A 82 13.97 18.22 -14.01
CA GLN A 82 14.77 18.63 -15.16
C GLN A 82 13.93 18.86 -16.43
N ARG A 83 12.97 17.96 -16.73
CA ARG A 83 12.12 18.05 -17.93
C ARG A 83 11.15 19.23 -17.90
N PHE A 84 10.65 19.60 -16.73
CA PHE A 84 9.72 20.72 -16.56
C PHE A 84 10.40 22.03 -16.13
N ASN A 85 11.73 22.05 -16.02
CA ASN A 85 12.51 23.19 -15.49
C ASN A 85 11.98 23.69 -14.13
N GLN A 86 11.42 22.79 -13.32
CA GLN A 86 10.86 23.09 -12.00
C GLN A 86 11.93 22.87 -10.94
N THR A 87 12.40 23.96 -10.33
CA THR A 87 13.49 23.95 -9.33
C THR A 87 13.02 24.04 -7.87
N GLY A 88 11.71 23.95 -7.59
CA GLY A 88 11.22 24.10 -6.21
C GLY A 88 9.75 23.74 -5.93
N ASP A 89 9.11 22.93 -6.78
CA ASP A 89 7.70 22.58 -6.59
C ASP A 89 7.53 21.32 -5.74
N VAL A 90 6.57 21.37 -4.80
CA VAL A 90 6.14 20.24 -3.99
C VAL A 90 5.44 19.23 -4.89
N TRP A 91 6.00 18.03 -4.98
CA TRP A 91 5.42 16.95 -5.78
C TRP A 91 4.83 15.91 -4.84
N THR A 92 3.61 15.45 -5.13
CA THR A 92 2.94 14.37 -4.39
C THR A 92 2.36 13.38 -5.38
N HIS A 93 2.60 12.09 -5.15
CA HIS A 93 2.00 11.00 -5.92
C HIS A 93 1.60 9.89 -4.99
N THR A 94 0.37 9.43 -5.17
CA THR A 94 -0.23 8.37 -4.38
C THR A 94 -0.71 7.29 -5.34
N GLU A 95 -0.30 6.05 -5.08
CA GLU A 95 -0.77 4.87 -5.82
C GLU A 95 -1.53 3.95 -4.85
N MET A 96 -2.70 3.48 -5.27
CA MET A 96 -3.51 2.52 -4.53
C MET A 96 -3.80 1.30 -5.41
N CYS A 97 -3.37 0.13 -4.97
CA CYS A 97 -3.59 -1.13 -5.67
C CYS A 97 -4.28 -2.14 -4.74
N SER A 98 -5.39 -2.72 -5.20
CA SER A 98 -6.20 -3.69 -4.45
C SER A 98 -6.29 -5.00 -5.21
N HIS A 99 -5.98 -6.12 -4.56
CA HIS A 99 -6.12 -7.46 -5.12
C HIS A 99 -6.99 -8.32 -4.19
N PRO A 100 -8.16 -8.79 -4.64
CA PRO A 100 -8.92 -9.81 -3.91
C PRO A 100 -8.16 -11.14 -4.00
N SER A 101 -7.90 -11.77 -2.86
CA SER A 101 -7.37 -13.12 -2.80
C SER A 101 -8.56 -14.08 -2.94
N VAL A 102 -8.59 -14.81 -4.05
CA VAL A 102 -9.55 -15.91 -4.33
C VAL A 102 -9.20 -17.17 -3.58
#